data_AF-A0A2V8MWG5-F1
#
_entry.id   AF-A0A2V8MWG5-F1
#
_cell.length_a   1.000
_cell.length_b   1.000
_cell.length_c   1.000
_cell.angle_alpha   90.00
_cell.angle_beta   90.00
_cell.angle_gamma   90.00
#
_symmetry.space_group_name_H-M   'P 1'
#
loop_
_entity.id
_entity.type
_entity.pdbx_description
1 polymer ?
#
loop_
_entity_poly.entity_id
_entity_poly.type
_entity_poly.pdbx_seq_one_letter_code
_entity_poly.pdbx_strand_id
1 'polypeptide(L)'
;MLFKSTGKKIQPARYLFESNRTPMFVIDHETHAFLDVNDAALSYYGYSRKEFLSKTMLDIQATEEFAQFADGVRWDKVRNTP
;
A
#
# COMPACT_ATOMS: atom_id res chain seq x y z
N MET A 1 8.45 0.37 -0.96
CA MET A 1 9.18 0.67 -2.23
C MET A 1 8.19 0.48 -3.37
N LEU A 2 7.86 1.55 -4.12
CA LEU A 2 6.80 1.57 -5.14
C LEU A 2 7.38 1.09 -6.49
N PHE A 3 7.03 -0.11 -6.94
CA PHE A 3 7.37 -0.55 -8.30
C PHE A 3 6.29 -0.10 -9.28
N LYS A 4 6.63 0.84 -10.17
CA LYS A 4 5.79 1.26 -11.29
C LYS A 4 5.96 0.23 -12.42
N SER A 5 4.93 -0.55 -12.71
CA SER A 5 4.99 -1.60 -13.73
C SER A 5 4.87 -1.00 -15.13
N THR A 6 5.97 -0.96 -15.87
CA THR A 6 5.98 -0.96 -17.34
C THR A 6 6.32 -2.37 -17.83
N GLY A 7 5.29 -3.16 -18.13
CA GLY A 7 5.27 -4.15 -19.21
C GLY A 7 6.34 -5.26 -19.31
N LYS A 8 7.02 -5.68 -18.23
CA LYS A 8 8.01 -6.80 -18.32
C LYS A 8 7.74 -7.88 -17.28
N LYS A 9 7.48 -9.11 -17.74
CA LYS A 9 7.36 -10.33 -16.90
C LYS A 9 8.67 -10.54 -16.13
N ILE A 10 8.66 -10.36 -14.80
CA ILE A 10 9.82 -10.58 -13.94
C ILE A 10 9.62 -11.88 -13.17
N GLN A 11 10.06 -13.02 -13.72
CA GLN A 11 9.92 -14.34 -13.08
C GLN A 11 10.78 -14.53 -11.80
N PRO A 12 12.05 -14.03 -11.71
CA PRO A 12 12.80 -14.09 -10.45
C PRO A 12 12.34 -13.06 -9.40
N ALA A 13 11.42 -12.14 -9.74
CA ALA A 13 10.92 -11.15 -8.79
C ALA A 13 9.92 -11.72 -7.79
N ARG A 14 9.22 -12.81 -8.11
CA ARG A 14 8.15 -13.34 -7.24
C ARG A 14 8.70 -13.88 -5.92
N TYR A 15 9.78 -14.67 -5.96
CA TYR A 15 10.41 -15.19 -4.75
C TYR A 15 10.97 -14.07 -3.87
N LEU A 16 11.70 -13.12 -4.46
CA LEU A 16 12.23 -11.97 -3.72
C LEU A 16 11.12 -11.08 -3.15
N PHE A 17 10.00 -10.96 -3.85
CA PHE A 17 8.83 -10.22 -3.38
C PHE A 17 8.17 -10.91 -2.18
N GLU A 18 7.96 -12.22 -2.24
CA GLU A 18 7.35 -13.01 -1.17
C GLU A 18 8.26 -13.18 0.05
N SER A 19 9.58 -13.38 -0.15
CA SER A 19 10.53 -13.63 0.94
C SER A 19 11.03 -12.36 1.64
N ASN A 20 10.70 -11.17 1.12
CA ASN A 20 11.17 -9.91 1.69
C ASN A 20 10.36 -9.56 2.96
N ARG A 21 11.06 -9.20 4.03
CA ARG A 21 10.46 -8.72 5.29
C ARG A 21 9.96 -7.28 5.23
N THR A 22 10.22 -6.58 4.13
CA THR A 22 9.73 -5.22 3.91
C THR A 22 8.34 -5.28 3.30
N PRO A 23 7.36 -4.51 3.81
CA PRO A 23 6.05 -4.35 3.17
C PRO A 23 6.18 -3.91 1.71
N MET A 24 5.61 -4.70 0.80
CA MET A 24 5.59 -4.43 -0.63
C MET A 24 4.26 -4.83 -1.25
N PHE A 25 3.83 -4.03 -2.22
CA PHE A 25 2.63 -4.28 -3.03
C PHE A 25 2.81 -3.68 -4.43
N VAL A 26 2.04 -4.21 -5.37
CA VAL A 26 1.95 -3.75 -6.75
C VAL A 26 0.57 -3.12 -6.94
N ILE A 27 0.52 -1.95 -7.56
CA ILE A 27 -0.72 -1.24 -7.84
C ILE A 27 -0.87 -0.98 -9.34
N ASP A 28 -2.13 -0.93 -9.78
CA ASP A 28 -2.50 -0.34 -11.06
C ASP A 28 -2.40 1.19 -10.96
N HIS A 29 -1.78 1.84 -11.95
CA HIS A 29 -1.49 3.26 -11.89
C HIS A 29 -2.72 4.15 -12.13
N GLU A 30 -3.71 3.66 -12.88
CA GLU A 30 -4.90 4.45 -13.22
C GLU A 30 -5.94 4.35 -12.11
N THR A 31 -6.20 3.12 -11.66
CA THR A 31 -7.25 2.81 -10.69
C THR A 31 -6.75 2.80 -9.24
N HIS A 32 -5.44 2.78 -9.02
CA HIS A 32 -4.81 2.61 -7.70
C HIS A 32 -5.22 1.30 -7.00
N ALA A 33 -5.76 0.34 -7.74
CA ALA A 33 -6.13 -0.98 -7.23
C ALA A 33 -4.88 -1.82 -6.97
N PHE A 34 -4.87 -2.58 -5.88
CA PHE A 34 -3.79 -3.51 -5.61
C PHE A 34 -3.88 -4.71 -6.55
N LEU A 35 -2.78 -4.97 -7.27
CA LEU A 35 -2.62 -6.12 -8.15
C LEU A 35 -1.94 -7.28 -7.42
N ASP A 36 -1.08 -6.98 -6.45
CA ASP A 36 -0.34 -7.97 -5.68
C ASP A 36 0.17 -7.38 -4.37
N VAL A 37 0.43 -8.24 -3.38
CA VAL A 37 0.87 -7.85 -2.04
C VAL A 37 1.73 -8.97 -1.45
N ASN A 38 2.78 -8.63 -0.70
CA ASN A 38 3.59 -9.63 0.00
C ASN A 38 3.11 -9.83 1.44
N ASP A 39 3.52 -10.95 2.05
CA ASP A 39 3.02 -11.33 3.39
C ASP A 39 3.51 -10.37 4.48
N ALA A 40 4.67 -9.71 4.27
CA ALA A 40 5.15 -8.66 5.15
C ALA A 40 4.19 -7.46 5.19
N ALA A 41 3.61 -7.05 4.06
CA ALA A 41 2.59 -6.00 4.02
C ALA A 41 1.30 -6.45 4.70
N LEU A 42 0.82 -7.67 4.45
CA LEU A 42 -0.37 -8.19 5.13
C LEU A 42 -0.22 -8.18 6.65
N SER A 43 0.96 -8.60 7.13
CA SER A 43 1.29 -8.61 8.56
C SER A 43 1.41 -7.20 9.14
N TYR A 44 1.98 -6.26 8.38
CA TYR A 44 2.16 -4.86 8.81
C TYR A 44 0.82 -4.11 8.90
N TYR A 45 -0.02 -4.25 7.86
CA TYR A 45 -1.30 -3.54 7.79
C TYR A 45 -2.44 -4.29 8.50
N GLY A 46 -2.23 -5.55 8.90
CA GLY A 46 -3.21 -6.35 9.64
C GLY A 46 -4.42 -6.81 8.81
N TYR A 47 -4.28 -6.89 7.48
CA TYR A 47 -5.35 -7.35 6.59
C TYR A 47 -5.09 -8.74 6.03
N SER A 48 -6.15 -9.48 5.75
CA SER A 48 -6.02 -10.64 4.87
C SER A 48 -5.69 -10.23 3.44
N ARG A 49 -5.07 -11.13 2.68
CA ARG A 49 -4.77 -10.90 1.25
C ARG A 49 -6.00 -10.50 0.45
N LYS A 50 -7.14 -11.16 0.70
CA LYS A 50 -8.40 -10.87 0.01
C LYS A 50 -8.90 -9.46 0.30
N GLU A 51 -8.86 -9.04 1.55
CA GLU A 51 -9.27 -7.69 1.95
C GLU A 51 -8.33 -6.64 1.35
N PHE A 52 -7.01 -6.89 1.39
CA PHE A 52 -6.02 -5.98 0.84
C PHE A 52 -6.20 -5.77 -0.66
N LEU A 53 -6.38 -6.86 -1.43
CA LEU A 53 -6.60 -6.79 -2.87
C LEU A 53 -7.97 -6.25 -3.27
N SER A 54 -8.93 -6.19 -2.34
CA SER A 54 -10.24 -5.56 -2.57
C SER A 54 -10.25 -4.05 -2.34
N LYS A 55 -9.16 -3.49 -1.81
CA LYS A 55 -9.00 -2.07 -1.51
C LYS A 55 -8.18 -1.37 -2.60
N THR A 56 -8.25 -0.05 -2.59
CA THR A 56 -7.30 0.80 -3.30
C THR A 56 -6.25 1.35 -2.34
N MET A 57 -5.15 1.86 -2.88
CA MET A 57 -4.14 2.57 -2.09
C MET A 57 -4.74 3.72 -1.25
N LEU A 58 -5.74 4.40 -1.81
CA LEU A 58 -6.42 5.53 -1.15
C LEU A 58 -7.23 5.07 0.07
N ASP A 59 -7.85 3.89 0.00
CA ASP A 59 -8.62 3.34 1.13
C ASP A 59 -7.73 2.98 2.33
N ILE A 60 -6.51 2.50 2.06
CA ILE A 60 -5.53 2.17 3.10
C ILE A 60 -4.95 3.45 3.71
N GLN A 61 -4.54 4.43 2.89
CA GLN A 61 -4.02 5.71 3.35
C GLN A 61 -5.04 6.45 4.22
N ALA A 62 -6.30 6.51 3.78
CA ALA A 62 -7.37 7.10 4.59
C ALA A 62 -7.45 6.41 5.96
N THR A 63 -7.37 5.07 6.01
CA THR A 63 -7.46 4.33 7.29
C THR A 63 -6.27 4.61 8.20
N GLU A 64 -5.04 4.66 7.69
CA GLU A 64 -3.83 4.99 8.48
C GLU A 64 -3.83 6.45 8.94
N GLU A 65 -4.23 7.37 8.08
CA GLU A 65 -4.33 8.80 8.39
C GLU A 65 -5.43 9.04 9.44
N PHE A 66 -6.61 8.43 9.31
CA PHE A 66 -7.66 8.48 10.33
C PHE A 66 -7.26 7.80 11.64
N ALA A 67 -6.45 6.74 11.60
CA ALA A 67 -5.86 6.14 12.80
C ALA A 67 -4.92 7.12 13.51
N GLN A 68 -4.17 7.95 12.77
CA GLN A 68 -3.34 9.02 13.34
C GLN A 68 -4.18 10.23 13.81
N PHE A 69 -5.33 10.51 13.17
CA PHE A 69 -6.23 11.59 13.59
C PHE A 69 -7.05 11.29 14.84
N ALA A 70 -7.21 10.02 15.19
CA ALA A 70 -7.84 9.61 16.46
C ALA A 70 -7.04 10.08 17.69
N ASP A 71 -5.73 10.37 17.54
CA ASP A 71 -4.85 10.92 18.58
C ASP A 71 -4.65 12.46 18.49
N GLY A 72 -5.55 13.18 17.81
CA GLY A 72 -5.78 14.60 18.10
C GLY A 72 -4.95 15.63 17.32
N VAL A 73 -4.46 15.32 16.11
CA VAL A 73 -3.78 16.32 15.26
C VAL A 73 -4.71 16.83 14.16
N ARG A 74 -5.08 18.11 14.20
CA ARG A 74 -5.90 18.75 13.16
C ARG A 74 -5.11 18.98 11.86
N TRP A 75 -5.77 18.68 10.75
CA TRP A 75 -5.21 18.67 9.39
C TRP A 75 -5.24 20.05 8.69
N ASP A 76 -5.77 21.10 9.34
CA ASP A 76 -5.86 22.45 8.78
C ASP A 76 -4.51 23.10 8.44
N LYS A 77 -3.38 22.51 8.89
CA LYS A 77 -2.04 23.06 8.67
C LYS A 77 -1.20 22.43 7.55
N VAL A 78 -1.59 21.31 6.96
CA VAL A 78 -0.69 20.57 6.03
C VAL A 78 -0.84 21.01 4.57
N ARG A 79 -2.00 21.54 4.15
CA ARG A 79 -2.26 21.91 2.74
C ARG A 79 -1.98 23.37 2.37
N ASN A 80 -1.63 24.24 3.31
CA ASN A 80 -1.47 25.66 3.03
C ASN A 80 -0.31 26.28 3.82
N THR A 81 0.92 25.86 3.46
CA THR A 81 2.10 26.71 3.67
C THR A 81 2.47 27.23 2.28
N PRO A 82 2.56 28.56 2.08
CA PRO A 82 2.85 29.15 0.76
C PRO A 82 4.21 28.72 0.21
#